data_AF-A0A3P1WIQ6-F1
#
_entry.id   AF-A0A3P1WIQ6-F1
#
_cell.length_a   1.000
_cell.length_b   1.000
_cell.length_c   1.000
_cell.angle_alpha   90.00
_cell.angle_beta   90.00
_cell.angle_gamma   90.00
#
_symmetry.space_group_name_H-M   'P 1'
#
loop_
_entity.id
_entity.type
_entity.pdbx_description
1 polymer ?
#
loop_
_entity_poly.entity_id
_entity_poly.type
_entity_poly.pdbx_seq_one_letter_code
_entity_poly.pdbx_strand_id
1 'polypeptide(L)'
;MLFGIDGVEFILILVLAIVILGPEKMPQYARKAARLFVYLKDVANNTQASLREQLGPEYADLQLADMNPKAFVKKHLSQEIAALEEAKRDIEEMKQQLKDATVVAKQEVADAKALAQAKSEPAAEPELVATPYDDEAT
;
A
#
# COMPACT_ATOMS: atom_id res chain seq x y z
N MET A 1 7.54 -13.41 -26.77
CA MET A 1 7.38 -12.84 -28.14
C MET A 1 6.08 -12.05 -28.11
N LEU A 2 6.13 -10.73 -27.91
CA LEU A 2 4.92 -9.90 -27.69
C LEU A 2 4.60 -8.96 -28.86
N PHE A 3 5.52 -8.79 -29.81
CA PHE A 3 5.29 -8.02 -31.03
C PHE A 3 5.91 -8.81 -32.17
N GLY A 4 5.11 -9.64 -32.85
CA GLY A 4 5.54 -10.40 -34.03
C GLY A 4 5.74 -9.51 -35.27
N ILE A 5 6.30 -8.31 -35.08
CA ILE A 5 6.48 -7.29 -36.10
C ILE A 5 7.83 -7.56 -36.77
N ASP A 6 7.78 -7.94 -38.04
CA ASP A 6 8.97 -8.04 -38.88
C ASP A 6 9.48 -6.64 -39.30
N GLY A 7 10.74 -6.54 -39.72
CA GLY A 7 11.37 -5.26 -40.11
C GLY A 7 10.58 -4.52 -41.19
N VAL A 8 9.92 -5.25 -42.10
CA VAL A 8 9.05 -4.68 -43.13
C VAL A 8 7.78 -4.08 -42.54
N GLU A 9 7.15 -4.77 -41.60
CA GLU A 9 5.92 -4.30 -40.94
C GLU A 9 6.18 -3.05 -40.10
N PHE A 10 7.35 -2.96 -39.46
CA PHE A 10 7.76 -1.73 -38.77
C PHE A 10 7.84 -0.52 -39.73
N ILE A 11 8.41 -0.71 -40.92
CA ILE A 11 8.48 0.36 -41.94
C ILE A 11 7.07 0.76 -42.39
N LEU A 12 6.17 -0.20 -42.61
CA LEU A 12 4.79 0.07 -42.98
C LEU A 12 4.08 0.95 -41.93
N ILE A 13 4.23 0.61 -40.64
CA ILE A 13 3.67 1.37 -39.53
C ILE A 13 4.26 2.79 -39.47
N LEU A 14 5.56 2.92 -39.70
CA LEU A 14 6.24 4.21 -39.69
C LEU A 14 5.74 5.12 -40.83
N VAL A 15 5.57 4.58 -42.03
CA VAL A 15 4.97 5.31 -43.15
C VAL A 15 3.54 5.70 -42.84
N LEU A 16 2.72 4.79 -42.30
CA LEU A 16 1.35 5.08 -41.91
C LEU A 16 1.27 6.20 -40.86
N ALA A 17 2.13 6.16 -39.84
CA ALA A 17 2.21 7.20 -38.82
C ALA A 17 2.57 8.56 -39.42
N ILE A 18 3.50 8.60 -40.38
CA ILE A 18 3.87 9.82 -41.13
C ILE A 18 2.69 10.37 -41.92
N VAL A 19 1.90 9.51 -42.56
CA VAL A 19 0.72 9.92 -43.33
C VAL A 19 -0.37 10.48 -42.41
N ILE A 20 -0.66 9.82 -41.28
CA ILE A 20 -1.71 10.23 -40.34
C ILE A 20 -1.36 11.55 -39.64
N LEU A 21 -0.12 11.70 -39.16
CA LEU A 21 0.33 12.94 -38.49
C LEU A 21 0.70 14.06 -39.48
N GLY A 22 1.02 13.68 -40.71
CA GLY A 22 1.53 14.56 -41.76
C GLY A 22 3.07 14.62 -41.78
N PRO A 23 3.70 14.47 -42.96
CA PRO A 23 5.17 14.45 -43.12
C PRO A 23 5.82 15.78 -42.72
N GLU A 24 5.09 16.89 -42.83
CA GLU A 24 5.58 18.21 -42.45
C GLU A 24 5.69 18.40 -40.93
N LYS A 25 4.86 17.70 -40.14
CA LYS A 25 4.77 17.89 -38.68
C LYS A 25 5.67 16.92 -37.92
N MET A 26 5.88 15.71 -38.44
CA MET A 26 6.74 14.68 -37.83
C MET A 26 8.17 15.18 -37.50
N PRO A 27 8.91 15.81 -38.43
CA PRO A 27 10.24 16.34 -38.14
C PRO A 27 10.21 17.45 -37.08
N GLN A 28 9.15 18.26 -37.05
CA GLN A 28 9.01 19.34 -36.07
C GLN A 28 8.82 18.77 -34.66
N TYR A 29 8.00 17.73 -34.51
CA TYR A 29 7.82 17.04 -33.23
C TYR A 29 9.06 16.27 -32.80
N ALA A 30 9.72 15.55 -33.72
CA ALA A 30 10.99 14.87 -33.45
C ALA A 30 12.07 15.85 -32.95
N ARG A 31 12.18 17.04 -33.58
CA ARG A 31 13.10 18.09 -33.13
C ARG A 31 12.75 18.67 -31.76
N LYS A 32 11.47 18.75 -31.40
CA LYS A 32 11.03 19.20 -30.07
C LYS A 32 11.38 18.14 -29.02
N ALA A 33 11.10 16.87 -29.30
CA ALA A 33 11.46 15.75 -28.43
C ALA A 33 12.98 15.62 -28.25
N ALA A 34 13.75 15.76 -29.34
CA ALA A 34 15.21 15.74 -29.28
C ALA A 34 15.76 16.87 -28.41
N ARG A 35 15.22 18.09 -28.54
CA ARG A 35 15.59 19.22 -27.68
C ARG A 35 15.26 18.97 -26.21
N LEU A 36 14.09 18.40 -25.92
CA LEU A 36 13.72 18.03 -24.56
C LEU A 36 14.64 16.93 -24.01
N PHE A 37 14.99 15.94 -24.83
CA PHE A 37 15.91 14.87 -24.44
C PHE A 37 17.32 15.41 -24.13
N VAL A 38 17.86 16.28 -25.00
CA VAL A 38 19.16 16.91 -24.78
C VAL A 38 19.11 17.79 -23.52
N TYR A 39 18.05 18.58 -23.34
CA TYR A 39 17.87 19.38 -22.14
C TYR A 39 17.79 18.54 -20.87
N LEU A 40 17.02 17.44 -20.87
CA LEU A 40 16.94 16.53 -19.73
C LEU A 40 18.29 15.86 -19.43
N LYS A 41 19.02 15.45 -20.47
CA LYS A 41 20.40 14.95 -20.34
C LYS A 41 21.31 16.01 -19.69
N ASP A 42 21.23 17.25 -20.16
CA ASP A 42 22.07 18.33 -19.68
C ASP A 42 21.71 18.74 -18.25
N VAL A 43 20.42 18.75 -17.88
CA VAL A 43 19.96 18.96 -16.50
C VAL A 43 20.45 17.82 -15.60
N ALA A 44 20.28 16.56 -16.01
CA ALA A 44 20.79 15.41 -15.25
C ALA A 44 22.30 15.49 -15.01
N ASN A 45 23.07 16.00 -15.98
CA ASN A 45 24.52 16.16 -15.85
C ASN A 45 24.94 17.42 -15.06
N ASN A 46 24.22 18.54 -15.20
CA ASN A 46 24.61 19.85 -14.63
C ASN A 46 24.11 20.05 -13.19
N THR A 47 22.99 19.44 -12.80
CA THR A 47 22.44 19.55 -11.44
C THR A 47 23.41 18.95 -10.42
N GLN A 48 24.20 17.93 -10.78
CA GLN A 48 25.24 17.39 -9.90
C GLN A 48 26.32 18.42 -9.53
N ALA A 49 26.68 19.32 -10.46
CA ALA A 49 27.69 20.35 -10.20
C ALA A 49 27.16 21.45 -9.26
N SER A 50 25.94 21.93 -9.48
CA SER A 50 25.33 22.99 -8.65
C SER A 50 24.84 22.50 -7.28
N LEU A 51 24.38 21.25 -7.16
CA LEU A 51 24.03 20.64 -5.86
C LEU A 51 25.29 20.38 -5.01
N ARG A 52 26.40 19.98 -5.65
CA ARG A 52 27.70 19.81 -4.98
C ARG A 52 28.23 21.12 -4.39
N GLU A 53 28.00 22.24 -5.08
CA GLU A 53 28.50 23.57 -4.67
C GLU A 53 27.63 24.22 -3.58
N GLN A 54 26.32 23.97 -3.58
CA GLN A 54 25.39 24.66 -2.67
C GLN A 54 24.94 23.83 -1.46
N LEU A 55 24.99 22.49 -1.51
CA LEU A 55 24.43 21.62 -0.45
C LEU A 55 25.48 20.84 0.34
N GLY A 56 26.75 20.94 -0.03
CA GLY A 56 27.86 20.31 0.69
C GLY A 56 28.04 18.81 0.38
N PRO A 57 29.19 18.24 0.81
CA PRO A 57 29.64 16.89 0.44
C PRO A 57 28.72 15.74 0.89
N GLU A 58 27.77 15.99 1.79
CA GLU A 58 26.76 15.00 2.25
C GLU A 58 25.81 14.53 1.14
N TYR A 59 25.69 15.28 0.03
CA TYR A 59 24.87 14.91 -1.14
C TYR A 59 25.70 14.41 -2.31
N ALA A 60 27.04 14.38 -2.17
CA ALA A 60 27.97 13.87 -3.19
C ALA A 60 27.92 12.34 -3.35
N ASP A 61 27.36 11.63 -2.35
CA ASP A 61 27.25 10.17 -2.35
C ASP A 61 25.95 9.63 -2.96
N LEU A 62 25.05 10.50 -3.43
CA LEU A 62 24.05 10.11 -4.42
C LEU A 62 24.72 10.05 -5.79
N GLN A 63 25.54 9.02 -5.96
CA GLN A 63 26.21 8.61 -7.18
C GLN A 63 25.16 8.30 -8.28
N LEU A 64 24.67 9.35 -8.95
CA LEU A 64 23.89 9.26 -10.20
C LEU A 64 24.75 8.82 -11.39
N ALA A 65 26.03 8.51 -11.18
CA ALA A 65 27.00 8.37 -12.25
C ALA A 65 27.06 6.98 -12.91
N ASP A 66 26.61 5.87 -12.30
CA ASP A 66 26.97 4.57 -12.90
C ASP A 66 26.10 3.33 -12.69
N MET A 67 24.80 3.45 -12.44
CA MET A 67 23.98 2.23 -12.41
C MET A 67 22.68 2.47 -13.14
N ASN A 68 22.60 1.93 -14.36
CA ASN A 68 21.39 1.58 -15.11
C ASN A 68 20.09 2.02 -14.41
N PRO A 69 19.22 2.85 -15.01
CA PRO A 69 18.03 3.37 -14.32
C PRO A 69 17.15 2.27 -13.70
N LYS A 70 17.14 1.06 -14.29
CA LYS A 70 16.52 -0.14 -13.71
C LYS A 70 17.15 -0.58 -12.38
N ALA A 71 18.46 -0.52 -12.24
CA ALA A 71 19.20 -0.88 -11.04
C ALA A 71 19.03 0.16 -9.91
N PHE A 72 19.00 1.46 -10.24
CA PHE A 72 18.71 2.53 -9.27
C PHE A 72 17.28 2.41 -8.72
N VAL A 73 16.29 2.26 -9.61
CA VAL A 73 14.89 1.99 -9.23
C VAL A 73 14.81 0.69 -8.43
N LYS A 74 15.48 -0.40 -8.85
CA LYS A 74 15.47 -1.67 -8.10
C LYS A 74 16.08 -1.51 -6.70
N LYS A 75 17.18 -0.78 -6.54
CA LYS A 75 17.86 -0.65 -5.23
C LYS A 75 17.03 0.21 -4.26
N HIS A 76 16.51 1.34 -4.72
CA HIS A 76 15.64 2.17 -3.87
C HIS A 76 14.28 1.54 -3.62
N LEU A 77 13.61 0.97 -4.63
CA LEU A 77 12.38 0.21 -4.40
C LEU A 77 12.65 -1.02 -3.52
N SER A 78 13.80 -1.70 -3.60
CA SER A 78 14.06 -2.86 -2.73
C SER A 78 14.23 -2.48 -1.26
N GLN A 79 14.81 -1.31 -0.97
CA GLN A 79 14.88 -0.80 0.41
C GLN A 79 13.51 -0.35 0.90
N GLU A 80 12.72 0.33 0.06
CA GLU A 80 11.35 0.71 0.38
C GLU A 80 10.43 -0.51 0.53
N ILE A 81 10.59 -1.53 -0.31
CA ILE A 81 9.84 -2.79 -0.24
C ILE A 81 10.24 -3.58 0.99
N ALA A 82 11.53 -3.64 1.35
CA ALA A 82 11.98 -4.29 2.58
C ALA A 82 11.41 -3.60 3.82
N ALA A 83 11.46 -2.26 3.87
CA ALA A 83 10.85 -1.47 4.94
C ALA A 83 9.32 -1.66 4.99
N LEU A 84 8.68 -1.78 3.82
CA LEU A 84 7.24 -2.02 3.73
C LEU A 84 6.85 -3.46 4.11
N GLU A 85 7.71 -4.45 3.83
CA GLU A 85 7.53 -5.85 4.26
C GLU A 85 7.71 -6.03 5.76
N GLU A 86 8.70 -5.34 6.35
CA GLU A 86 8.88 -5.28 7.80
C GLU A 86 7.66 -4.63 8.47
N ALA A 87 7.23 -3.46 7.99
CA ALA A 87 6.02 -2.80 8.47
C ALA A 87 4.76 -3.67 8.31
N LYS A 88 4.66 -4.47 7.24
CA LYS A 88 3.54 -5.42 7.05
C LYS A 88 3.57 -6.55 8.06
N ARG A 89 4.74 -7.10 8.39
CA ARG A 89 4.88 -8.15 9.40
C ARG A 89 4.49 -7.65 10.78
N ASP A 90 4.96 -6.46 11.16
CA ASP A 90 4.60 -5.83 12.44
C ASP A 90 3.08 -5.61 12.56
N ILE A 91 2.44 -5.18 11.47
CA ILE A 91 0.98 -5.00 11.43
C ILE A 91 0.24 -6.35 11.54
N GLU A 92 0.74 -7.40 10.89
CA GLU A 92 0.13 -8.74 10.99
C GLU A 92 0.28 -9.35 12.39
N GLU A 93 1.44 -9.17 13.03
CA GLU A 93 1.69 -9.63 14.40
C GLU A 93 0.80 -8.87 15.40
N MET A 94 0.71 -7.54 15.28
CA MET A 94 -0.19 -6.73 16.09
C MET A 94 -1.67 -7.14 15.88
N LYS A 95 -2.06 -7.47 14.65
CA LYS A 95 -3.41 -7.97 14.34
C LYS A 95 -3.69 -9.34 14.97
N GLN A 96 -2.69 -10.22 15.06
CA GLN A 96 -2.82 -11.51 15.76
C GLN A 96 -2.95 -11.31 17.27
N GLN A 97 -2.08 -10.50 17.87
CA GLN A 97 -2.16 -10.17 19.30
C GLN A 97 -3.51 -9.52 19.67
N LEU A 98 -4.03 -8.62 18.82
CA LEU A 98 -5.36 -8.04 18.98
C LEU A 98 -6.48 -9.09 18.89
N LYS A 99 -6.38 -10.05 17.98
CA LYS A 99 -7.34 -11.15 17.87
C LYS A 99 -7.30 -12.05 19.11
N ASP A 100 -6.11 -12.41 19.58
CA ASP A 100 -5.94 -13.27 20.74
C ASP A 100 -6.44 -12.56 22.01
N ALA A 101 -6.08 -11.29 22.20
CA ALA A 101 -6.61 -10.46 23.27
C ALA A 101 -8.14 -10.32 23.19
N THR A 102 -8.70 -10.22 21.98
CA THR A 102 -10.16 -10.19 21.79
C THR A 102 -10.82 -11.53 22.14
N VAL A 103 -10.19 -12.66 21.80
CA VAL A 103 -10.70 -14.00 22.14
C VAL A 103 -10.64 -14.22 23.65
N VAL A 104 -9.52 -13.86 24.29
CA VAL A 104 -9.36 -13.94 25.74
C VAL A 104 -10.37 -13.04 26.44
N ALA A 105 -10.50 -11.77 26.04
CA ALA A 105 -11.51 -10.88 26.60
C ALA A 105 -12.93 -11.42 26.40
N LYS A 106 -13.23 -12.03 25.26
CA LYS A 106 -14.54 -12.64 24.99
C LYS A 106 -14.78 -13.90 25.82
N GLN A 107 -13.74 -14.68 26.12
CA GLN A 107 -13.80 -15.81 27.06
C GLN A 107 -14.00 -15.31 28.48
N GLU A 108 -13.22 -14.34 28.96
CA GLU A 108 -13.37 -13.78 30.31
C GLU A 108 -14.76 -13.17 30.53
N VAL A 109 -15.31 -12.49 29.51
CA VAL A 109 -16.68 -11.96 29.57
C VAL A 109 -17.72 -13.10 29.54
N ALA A 110 -17.47 -14.19 28.82
CA ALA A 110 -18.35 -15.35 28.80
C ALA A 110 -18.30 -16.12 30.13
N ASP A 111 -17.13 -16.29 30.73
CA ASP A 111 -16.91 -16.93 32.02
C ASP A 111 -17.50 -16.09 33.16
N ALA A 112 -17.30 -14.77 33.13
CA ALA A 112 -17.94 -13.84 34.08
C ALA A 112 -19.48 -13.87 33.93
N LYS A 113 -19.99 -13.98 32.70
CA LYS A 113 -21.43 -14.13 32.44
C LYS A 113 -21.96 -15.50 32.90
N ALA A 114 -21.18 -16.57 32.75
CA ALA A 114 -21.54 -17.90 33.25
C ALA A 114 -21.52 -17.97 34.78
N LEU A 115 -20.55 -17.33 35.43
CA LEU A 115 -20.49 -17.16 36.89
C LEU A 115 -21.64 -16.28 37.42
N ALA A 116 -22.04 -15.25 36.66
CA ALA A 116 -23.20 -14.44 36.99
C ALA A 116 -24.52 -15.22 36.83
N GLN A 117 -24.63 -16.11 35.82
CA GLN A 117 -25.80 -16.95 35.59
C GLN A 117 -25.88 -18.13 36.57
N ALA A 118 -24.75 -18.72 36.98
CA ALA A 118 -24.70 -19.78 37.99
C ALA A 118 -25.04 -19.28 39.41
N LYS A 119 -24.96 -17.97 39.65
CA LYS A 119 -25.39 -17.34 40.91
C LYS A 119 -26.88 -16.96 40.92
N SER A 120 -27.60 -17.27 39.85
CA SER A 120 -29.03 -17.05 39.70
C SER A 120 -29.75 -18.34 39.28
N GLU A 121 -29.78 -19.33 40.18
CA GLU A 121 -30.84 -20.35 40.23
C GLU A 121 -31.35 -20.38 41.69
N PRO A 122 -32.68 -20.40 41.90
CA PRO A 122 -33.30 -19.75 43.05
C PRO A 122 -33.11 -20.57 44.33
N ALA A 123 -32.63 -19.90 45.37
CA ALA A 123 -32.83 -20.37 46.73
C ALA A 123 -34.34 -20.34 47.02
N ALA A 124 -34.88 -21.54 47.25
CA ALA A 124 -36.08 -21.85 48.03
C ALA A 124 -37.05 -20.67 48.26
N GLU A 125 -38.18 -20.71 47.55
CA GLU A 125 -39.40 -20.02 47.94
C GLU A 125 -39.71 -20.33 49.42
N PRO A 126 -39.98 -19.33 50.28
CA PRO A 126 -40.74 -19.62 51.47
C PRO A 126 -42.14 -20.06 51.02
N GLU A 127 -42.55 -21.26 51.40
CA GLU A 127 -43.94 -21.72 51.27
C GLU A 127 -44.88 -20.64 51.80
N LEU A 128 -45.53 -19.92 50.88
CA LEU A 128 -46.70 -19.14 51.22
C LEU A 128 -47.82 -20.15 51.37
N VAL A 129 -48.02 -20.59 52.62
CA VAL A 129 -49.24 -21.25 53.07
C VAL A 129 -50.40 -20.36 52.61
N ALA A 130 -51.12 -20.81 51.59
CA ALA A 130 -52.33 -20.16 51.12
C ALA A 130 -53.35 -20.22 52.26
N THR A 131 -53.50 -19.14 53.01
CA THR A 131 -54.69 -18.97 53.83
C THR A 131 -55.89 -18.90 52.88
N PRO A 132 -56.92 -19.74 53.07
CA PRO A 132 -58.11 -19.72 52.22
C PRO A 132 -58.72 -18.32 52.17
N TYR A 133 -59.03 -17.86 50.97
CA TYR A 133 -59.73 -16.60 50.72
C TYR A 133 -61.11 -16.65 51.39
N ASP A 134 -61.44 -15.63 52.18
CA ASP A 134 -62.77 -15.43 52.80
C ASP A 134 -63.61 -14.57 51.84
N ASP A 135 -64.63 -15.18 51.24
CA ASP A 135 -65.47 -14.59 50.20
C ASP A 135 -66.65 -13.74 50.76
N GLU A 136 -66.70 -13.43 52.06
CA GLU A 136 -67.80 -12.63 52.67
C GLU A 136 -67.54 -11.11 52.74
N ALA A 137 -66.47 -10.58 52.14
CA ALA A 137 -66.15 -9.15 52.15
C ALA A 137 -66.59 -8.41 50.86
N THR A 138 -67.92 -8.21 50.75
CA THR A 138 -68.69 -7.28 49.87
C THR A 138 -68.79 -7.59 48.38
#